data_AF-A0A0P7DGG5-F1
#
_entry.id   AF-A0A0P7DGG5-F1
#
_cell.length_a   1.000
_cell.length_b   1.000
_cell.length_c   1.000
_cell.angle_alpha   90.00
_cell.angle_beta   90.00
_cell.angle_gamma   90.00
#
_symmetry.space_group_name_H-M   'P 1'
#
loop_
_entity.id
_entity.type
_entity.pdbx_description
1 polymer ?
#
loop_
_entity_poly.entity_id
_entity_poly.type
_entity_poly.pdbx_seq_one_letter_code
_entity_poly.pdbx_strand_id
1 'polypeptide(L)'
;MSKTALERAALLRQAASDGRRNPDDLFGARMAIHDAFEGSSVDANRVCELLLSANPPLTAGDCDRLEMVSAAMERAPEARAGKLYGLCVIVQALCPW
;
A
#
# COMPACT_ATOMS: atom_id res chain seq x y z
N MET A 1 -6.47 10.64 15.34
CA MET A 1 -6.98 9.28 15.58
C MET A 1 -6.34 8.35 14.56
N SER A 2 -5.97 7.12 14.93
CA SER A 2 -5.48 6.15 13.94
C SER A 2 -6.61 5.76 12.98
N LYS A 3 -6.32 5.67 11.69
CA LYS A 3 -7.24 5.16 10.68
C LYS A 3 -7.63 3.70 10.98
N THR A 4 -8.85 3.32 10.63
CA THR A 4 -9.37 1.95 10.65
C THR A 4 -8.78 1.12 9.51
N ALA A 5 -8.94 -0.20 9.55
CA ALA A 5 -8.47 -1.05 8.45
C ALA A 5 -9.17 -0.74 7.12
N LEU A 6 -10.48 -0.43 7.16
CA LEU A 6 -11.27 -0.07 5.98
C LEU A 6 -10.80 1.26 5.37
N GLU A 7 -10.55 2.28 6.18
CA GLU A 7 -10.04 3.58 5.69
C GLU A 7 -8.66 3.44 5.05
N ARG A 8 -7.77 2.64 5.66
CA ARG A 8 -6.45 2.35 5.07
C ARG A 8 -6.57 1.61 3.75
N ALA A 9 -7.39 0.56 3.70
CA ALA A 9 -7.62 -0.22 2.49
C ALA A 9 -8.22 0.63 1.36
N ALA A 10 -9.11 1.57 1.69
CA ALA A 10 -9.69 2.51 0.74
C ALA A 10 -8.63 3.44 0.14
N LEU A 11 -7.72 3.99 0.95
CA LEU A 11 -6.61 4.83 0.48
C LEU A 11 -5.71 4.09 -0.52
N LEU A 12 -5.32 2.85 -0.21
CA LEU A 12 -4.47 2.06 -1.09
C LEU A 12 -5.18 1.68 -2.39
N ARG A 13 -6.47 1.33 -2.33
CA ARG A 13 -7.28 1.04 -3.51
C ARG A 13 -7.45 2.27 -4.40
N GLN A 14 -7.65 3.44 -3.79
CA GLN A 14 -7.72 4.71 -4.50
C GLN A 14 -6.39 5.01 -5.19
N ALA A 15 -5.26 4.84 -4.49
CA ALA A 15 -3.93 5.01 -5.07
C ALA A 15 -3.65 4.08 -6.25
N ALA A 16 -4.10 2.83 -6.19
CA ALA A 16 -4.01 1.90 -7.33
C ALA A 16 -4.86 2.35 -8.52
N SER A 17 -6.09 2.82 -8.25
CA SER A 17 -6.97 3.37 -9.29
C SER A 17 -6.37 4.61 -9.95
N ASP A 18 -5.82 5.53 -9.15
CA ASP A 18 -5.21 6.76 -9.64
C ASP A 18 -3.89 6.49 -10.37
N GLY A 19 -3.06 5.57 -9.87
CA GLY A 19 -1.83 5.14 -10.54
C GLY A 19 -2.09 4.52 -11.92
N ARG A 20 -3.19 3.78 -12.11
CA ARG A 20 -3.57 3.28 -13.45
C ARG A 20 -4.02 4.39 -14.40
N ARG A 21 -4.58 5.48 -13.88
CA ARG A 21 -5.02 6.64 -14.67
C ARG A 21 -3.88 7.61 -14.95
N ASN A 22 -2.95 7.75 -14.02
CA ASN A 22 -1.82 8.67 -14.05
C ASN A 22 -0.57 7.97 -13.52
N PRO A 23 0.07 7.11 -14.32
CA PRO A 23 1.18 6.28 -13.87
C PRO A 23 2.44 7.07 -13.52
N ASP A 24 2.58 8.30 -13.98
CA ASP A 24 3.72 9.16 -13.63
C ASP A 24 3.62 9.74 -12.20
N ASP A 25 2.45 9.66 -11.55
CA ASP A 25 2.23 10.17 -10.20
C ASP A 25 2.65 9.19 -9.10
N LEU A 26 3.92 8.80 -9.13
CA LEU A 26 4.53 7.97 -8.09
C LEU A 26 4.51 8.66 -6.72
N PHE A 27 4.59 10.01 -6.71
CA PHE A 27 4.54 10.78 -5.48
C PHE A 27 3.19 10.66 -4.79
N GLY A 28 2.09 10.80 -5.53
CA GLY A 28 0.73 10.60 -5.03
C GLY A 28 0.53 9.21 -4.43
N ALA A 29 1.01 8.16 -5.12
CA ALA A 29 0.94 6.79 -4.60
C ALA A 29 1.74 6.61 -3.29
N ARG A 30 2.94 7.19 -3.19
CA ARG A 30 3.73 7.18 -1.95
C ARG A 30 3.02 7.92 -0.82
N MET A 31 2.47 9.11 -1.08
CA MET A 31 1.72 9.87 -0.08
C MET A 31 0.51 9.09 0.44
N ALA A 32 -0.22 8.39 -0.45
CA ALA A 32 -1.34 7.55 -0.03
C ALA A 32 -0.90 6.37 0.87
N ILE A 33 0.28 5.78 0.63
CA ILE A 33 0.87 4.78 1.54
C ILE A 33 1.20 5.43 2.89
N HIS A 34 1.87 6.58 2.90
CA HIS A 34 2.17 7.29 4.15
C HIS A 34 0.90 7.57 4.96
N ASP A 35 -0.15 8.07 4.30
CA ASP A 35 -1.43 8.36 4.94
C ASP A 35 -2.11 7.09 5.44
N ALA A 36 -2.08 6.00 4.68
CA ALA A 36 -2.64 4.72 5.10
C ALA A 36 -1.91 4.14 6.33
N PHE A 37 -0.60 4.32 6.44
CA PHE A 37 0.17 3.76 7.56
C PHE A 37 0.39 4.74 8.71
N GLU A 38 -0.14 5.96 8.62
CA GLU A 38 -0.07 6.97 9.66
C GLU A 38 -0.59 6.43 11.02
N GLY A 39 0.21 6.59 12.07
CA GLY A 39 -0.13 6.15 13.42
C GLY A 39 -0.16 4.63 13.63
N SER A 40 0.30 3.82 12.67
CA SER A 40 0.31 2.35 12.74
C SER A 40 1.57 1.74 13.35
N SER A 41 2.58 2.55 13.67
CA SER A 41 3.94 2.14 14.08
C SER A 41 4.73 1.37 13.01
N VAL A 42 4.23 1.29 11.78
CA VAL A 42 4.95 0.74 10.63
C VAL A 42 5.71 1.85 9.92
N ASP A 43 6.94 1.56 9.48
CA ASP A 43 7.72 2.48 8.65
C ASP A 43 7.17 2.51 7.22
N ALA A 44 6.45 3.58 6.90
CA ALA A 44 5.84 3.77 5.59
C ALA A 44 6.86 3.84 4.43
N ASN A 45 8.10 4.29 4.68
CA ASN A 45 9.13 4.32 3.63
C ASN A 45 9.48 2.89 3.18
N ARG A 46 9.62 1.96 4.15
CA ARG A 46 9.85 0.55 3.85
C ARG A 46 8.66 -0.11 3.16
N VAL A 47 7.44 0.36 3.45
CA VAL A 47 6.26 -0.10 2.72
C VAL A 47 6.27 0.41 1.28
N CYS A 48 6.65 1.66 1.04
CA CYS A 48 6.83 2.20 -0.31
C CYS A 48 7.86 1.38 -1.11
N GLU A 49 9.01 1.06 -0.50
CA GLU A 49 10.06 0.22 -1.12
C GLU A 49 9.58 -1.20 -1.43
N LEU A 50 8.68 -1.74 -0.61
CA LEU A 50 8.09 -3.06 -0.85
C LEU A 50 7.07 -3.02 -1.98
N LEU A 51 6.20 -2.01 -2.04
CA LEU A 51 5.00 -2.08 -2.87
C LEU A 51 5.15 -1.35 -4.22
N LEU A 52 6.00 -0.32 -4.31
CA LEU A 52 6.05 0.59 -5.45
C LEU A 52 7.42 0.66 -6.11
N SER A 53 7.44 0.85 -7.43
CA SER A 53 8.65 1.09 -8.21
C SER A 53 9.49 2.23 -7.62
N ALA A 54 10.82 2.09 -7.73
CA ALA A 54 11.75 3.11 -7.27
C ALA A 54 11.61 4.42 -8.06
N ASN A 55 11.31 4.30 -9.36
CA ASN A 55 11.16 5.41 -10.30
C ASN A 55 9.81 5.32 -11.03
N PRO A 56 9.25 6.45 -11.48
CA PRO A 56 8.12 6.44 -12.40
C PRO A 56 8.48 5.76 -13.73
N PRO A 57 7.50 5.23 -14.48
CA PRO A 57 6.08 5.16 -14.13
C PRO A 57 5.76 4.05 -13.12
N LEU A 58 4.61 4.16 -12.44
CA LEU A 58 3.99 3.04 -11.73
C LEU A 58 3.67 1.92 -12.71
N THR A 59 4.00 0.69 -12.31
CA THR A 59 3.71 -0.50 -13.09
C THR A 59 2.32 -1.05 -12.75
N ALA A 60 1.81 -1.95 -13.61
CA ALA A 60 0.63 -2.73 -13.28
C ALA A 60 0.82 -3.53 -11.97
N GLY A 61 2.01 -4.10 -11.77
CA GLY A 61 2.38 -4.83 -10.55
C GLY A 61 2.32 -3.95 -9.30
N ASP A 62 2.76 -2.69 -9.37
CA ASP A 62 2.64 -1.76 -8.24
C ASP A 62 1.18 -1.54 -7.83
N CYS A 63 0.30 -1.34 -8.83
CA CYS A 63 -1.13 -1.15 -8.60
C CYS A 63 -1.78 -2.42 -8.04
N ASP A 64 -1.40 -3.59 -8.55
CA ASP A 64 -1.94 -4.87 -8.09
C ASP A 64 -1.50 -5.16 -6.64
N ARG A 65 -0.26 -4.84 -6.27
CA ARG A 65 0.20 -4.96 -4.88
C ARG A 65 -0.58 -4.05 -3.93
N LEU A 66 -0.83 -2.80 -4.31
CA LEU A 66 -1.66 -1.88 -3.52
C LEU A 66 -3.06 -2.46 -3.28
N GLU A 67 -3.67 -3.06 -4.29
CA GLU A 67 -4.99 -3.71 -4.17
C GLU A 67 -4.96 -5.00 -3.34
N MET A 68 -3.92 -5.80 -3.48
CA MET A 68 -3.73 -7.01 -2.68
C MET A 68 -3.54 -6.67 -1.19
N VAL A 69 -2.74 -5.64 -0.87
CA VAL A 69 -2.59 -5.17 0.52
C VAL A 69 -3.89 -4.60 1.05
N SER A 70 -4.61 -3.81 0.24
CA SER A 70 -5.94 -3.30 0.56
C SER A 70 -6.90 -4.44 0.95
N ALA A 71 -7.01 -5.48 0.12
CA ALA A 71 -7.85 -6.64 0.41
C ALA A 71 -7.37 -7.43 1.65
N ALA A 72 -6.05 -7.54 1.86
CA ALA A 72 -5.49 -8.20 3.03
C ALA A 72 -5.82 -7.44 4.34
N MET A 73 -5.79 -6.11 4.32
CA MET A 73 -6.18 -5.28 5.48
C MET A 73 -7.66 -5.43 5.81
N GLU A 74 -8.54 -5.55 4.80
CA GLU A 74 -9.97 -5.77 5.01
C GLU A 74 -10.26 -7.15 5.60
N ARG A 75 -9.49 -8.17 5.21
CA ARG A 75 -9.61 -9.54 5.72
C ARG A 75 -9.02 -9.73 7.12
N ALA A 76 -8.07 -8.90 7.52
CA ALA A 76 -7.42 -8.93 8.84
C ALA A 76 -7.50 -7.56 9.52
N PRO A 77 -8.70 -7.06 9.86
CA PRO A 77 -8.90 -5.71 10.38
C PRO A 77 -8.23 -5.45 11.73
N GLU A 78 -7.83 -6.50 12.45
CA GLU A 78 -7.08 -6.48 13.71
C GLU A 78 -5.56 -6.41 13.52
N ALA A 79 -5.04 -6.54 12.29
CA ALA A 79 -3.61 -6.43 12.02
C ALA A 79 -3.08 -5.03 12.38
N ARG A 80 -2.03 -4.98 13.21
CA ARG A 80 -1.38 -3.75 13.68
C ARG A 80 0.14 -3.95 13.65
N ALA A 81 0.89 -2.85 13.60
CA ALA A 81 2.36 -2.82 13.67
C ALA A 81 3.00 -3.93 12.80
N GLY A 82 3.79 -4.82 13.39
CA GLY A 82 4.48 -5.89 12.67
C GLY A 82 3.58 -6.83 11.85
N LYS A 83 2.34 -7.10 12.29
CA LYS A 83 1.39 -7.90 11.48
C LYS A 83 0.99 -7.15 10.22
N LEU A 84 0.76 -5.85 10.32
CA LEU A 84 0.39 -5.01 9.19
C LEU A 84 1.53 -4.91 8.17
N TYR A 85 2.76 -4.76 8.64
CA TYR A 85 3.95 -4.82 7.78
C TYR A 85 4.11 -6.22 7.13
N GLY A 86 3.86 -7.29 7.89
CA GLY A 86 3.89 -8.66 7.38
C GLY A 86 2.94 -8.90 6.20
N LEU A 87 1.76 -8.26 6.18
CA LEU A 87 0.86 -8.33 5.02
C LEU A 87 1.53 -7.79 3.75
N CYS A 88 2.27 -6.69 3.84
CA CYS A 88 2.98 -6.09 2.72
C CYS A 88 4.08 -7.02 2.19
N VAL A 89 4.83 -7.64 3.10
CA VAL A 89 5.88 -8.62 2.76
C VAL A 89 5.29 -9.83 2.04
N ILE A 90 4.17 -10.37 2.52
CA ILE A 90 3.48 -11.51 1.88
C ILE A 90 3.02 -11.12 0.47
N VAL A 91 2.42 -9.94 0.30
CA VAL A 91 1.97 -9.47 -1.01
C VAL A 91 3.14 -9.31 -1.98
N GLN A 92 4.26 -8.73 -1.55
CA GLN A 92 5.45 -8.60 -2.38
C GLN A 92 6.01 -9.97 -2.83
N ALA A 93 5.92 -11.00 -1.98
CA ALA A 93 6.34 -12.34 -2.35
C ALA A 93 5.39 -13.02 -3.37
N LEU A 94 4.10 -12.68 -3.35
CA LEU A 94 3.08 -13.21 -4.25
C LEU A 94 3.07 -12.50 -5.62
N CYS A 95 3.41 -11.21 -5.64
CA CYS A 95 3.50 -10.38 -6.84
C CYS A 95 4.90 -9.74 -6.91
N PRO A 96 5.94 -10.52 -7.28
CA PRO A 96 7.29 -10.00 -7.42
C PRO A 96 7.42 -9.04 -8.62
N TRP A 97 8.58 -8.41 -8.75
CA TRP A 97 8.95 -7.52 -9.85
C TRP A 97 8.98 -8.24 -11.19
#